data_AF-A0A9E4MPX0-F1
#
_entry.id   AF-A0A9E4MPX0-F1
#
_cell.length_a   1.000
_cell.length_b   1.000
_cell.length_c   1.000
_cell.angle_alpha   90.00
_cell.angle_beta   90.00
_cell.angle_gamma   90.00
#
_symmetry.space_group_name_H-M   'P 1'
#
loop_
_entity.id
_entity.type
_entity.pdbx_description
1 polymer ?
#
loop_
_entity_poly.entity_id
_entity_poly.type
_entity_poly.pdbx_seq_one_letter_code
_entity_poly.pdbx_strand_id
1 'polypeptide(L)'
;MRGFSLGRIFGFPIKVSVSFLLLLGVVALWSGGLQAIPLVLVAFASVLLHELGHALVARRLGVRIKEIELHFFGGAAKMLDAPRHPRHEIAIAAAGPAVSFALAGVSYLASLPLGSGALGWVALINLGIGVFNLLPALPMDGGRILRAALSLRMGHLPATELAVKVARVFAVGLGLFGLFGLHLQLVALAVLLWVMGSAELRLARFAARASLPFGGWGLWSSAWPEPAFRPAPRGDEPAAPEVEYIPPGRTGLRRGPVRVFVYRA
;
A
#
# COMPACT_ATOMS: atom_id res chain seq x y z
N MET A 1 -1.94 13.53 -7.91
CA MET A 1 -0.68 14.26 -7.61
C MET A 1 0.23 14.14 -8.82
N ARG A 2 0.93 15.21 -9.23
CA ARG A 2 1.87 15.14 -10.37
C ARG A 2 3.07 14.27 -9.95
N GLY A 3 3.22 13.12 -10.59
CA GLY A 3 4.37 12.23 -10.39
C GLY A 3 5.19 12.15 -11.67
N PHE A 4 6.51 12.15 -11.54
CA PHE A 4 7.44 11.98 -12.65
C PHE A 4 7.61 10.49 -12.93
N SER A 5 7.63 10.09 -14.20
CA SER A 5 7.98 8.72 -14.57
C SER A 5 9.49 8.59 -14.67
N LEU A 6 10.06 7.62 -13.95
CA LEU A 6 11.50 7.31 -14.00
C LEU A 6 11.85 6.23 -15.03
N GLY A 7 10.86 5.62 -15.68
CA GLY A 7 11.04 4.52 -16.62
C GLY A 7 10.32 3.25 -16.18
N ARG A 8 10.82 2.09 -16.61
CA ARG A 8 10.23 0.78 -16.31
C ARG A 8 11.27 -0.18 -15.74
N ILE A 9 10.92 -0.90 -14.68
CA ILE A 9 11.74 -1.96 -14.10
C ILE A 9 10.92 -3.25 -14.09
N PHE A 10 11.46 -4.34 -14.64
CA PHE A 10 10.74 -5.60 -14.87
C PHE A 10 9.38 -5.42 -15.59
N GLY A 11 9.22 -4.37 -16.38
CA GLY A 11 7.97 -4.02 -17.08
C GLY A 11 6.99 -3.16 -16.25
N PHE A 12 7.27 -2.89 -14.98
CA PHE A 12 6.44 -2.00 -14.15
C PHE A 12 6.85 -0.54 -14.34
N PRO A 13 5.93 0.38 -14.69
CA PRO A 13 6.21 1.81 -14.69
C PRO A 13 6.56 2.29 -13.28
N ILE A 14 7.69 2.97 -13.13
CA ILE A 14 8.11 3.58 -11.85
C ILE A 14 7.74 5.05 -11.88
N LYS A 15 6.98 5.50 -10.87
CA LYS A 15 6.62 6.90 -10.67
C LYS A 15 7.11 7.41 -9.34
N VAL A 16 7.60 8.64 -9.32
CA VAL A 16 8.00 9.33 -8.10
C VAL A 16 7.21 10.62 -7.97
N SER A 17 6.49 10.74 -6.87
CA SER A 17 5.75 11.96 -6.57
C SER A 17 6.67 13.04 -6.00
N VAL A 18 6.28 14.30 -6.18
CA VAL A 18 7.00 15.45 -5.61
C VAL A 18 7.15 15.34 -4.09
N SER A 19 6.14 14.80 -3.40
CA SER A 19 6.17 14.66 -1.94
C SER A 19 7.27 13.70 -1.47
N PHE A 20 7.57 12.68 -2.27
CA PHE A 20 8.68 11.79 -2.00
C PHE A 20 10.04 12.47 -2.21
N LEU A 21 10.18 13.27 -3.27
CA LEU A 21 11.42 14.06 -3.49
C LEU A 21 11.65 15.07 -2.37
N LEU A 22 10.59 15.73 -1.90
CA LEU A 22 10.66 16.63 -0.75
C LEU A 22 11.06 15.90 0.53
N LEU A 23 10.52 14.69 0.77
CA LEU A 23 10.93 13.85 1.89
C LEU A 23 12.42 13.53 1.82
N LEU A 24 12.93 13.09 0.66
CA LEU A 24 14.37 12.82 0.49
C LEU A 24 15.22 14.08 0.73
N GLY A 25 14.75 15.25 0.27
CA GLY A 25 15.44 16.53 0.53
C GLY A 25 15.52 16.89 2.01
N VAL A 26 14.41 16.71 2.76
CA VAL A 26 14.39 16.93 4.21
C VAL A 26 15.31 15.94 4.93
N VAL A 27 15.27 14.66 4.56
CA VAL A 27 16.15 13.63 5.14
C VAL A 27 17.61 13.95 4.86
N ALA A 28 17.95 14.36 3.63
CA ALA A 28 19.30 14.75 3.26
C ALA A 28 19.80 15.92 4.10
N LEU A 29 19.00 17.00 4.19
CA LEU A 29 19.34 18.18 4.99
C LEU A 29 19.56 17.85 6.46
N TRP A 30 18.69 17.03 7.04
CA TRP A 30 18.78 16.63 8.45
C TRP A 30 19.96 15.69 8.72
N SER A 31 20.43 14.97 7.70
CA SER A 31 21.49 13.96 7.80
C SER A 31 22.86 14.45 7.31
N GLY A 32 23.06 15.76 7.14
CA GLY A 32 24.35 16.35 6.73
C GLY A 32 24.40 16.93 5.30
N GLY A 33 23.25 17.21 4.70
CA GLY A 33 23.14 17.88 3.41
C GLY A 33 23.61 17.01 2.24
N LEU A 34 24.47 17.55 1.37
CA LEU A 34 24.95 16.87 0.17
C LEU A 34 25.72 15.57 0.48
N GLN A 35 26.35 15.48 1.65
CA GLN A 35 27.07 14.27 2.07
C GLN A 35 26.14 13.09 2.33
N ALA A 36 24.86 13.34 2.61
CA ALA A 36 23.85 12.31 2.82
C ALA A 36 23.29 11.71 1.52
N ILE A 37 23.62 12.28 0.35
CA ILE A 37 23.08 11.83 -0.96
C ILE A 37 23.28 10.33 -1.17
N PRO A 38 24.46 9.73 -0.94
CA PRO A 38 24.64 8.28 -1.11
C PRO A 38 23.70 7.46 -0.24
N LEU A 39 23.53 7.85 1.03
CA LEU A 39 22.63 7.18 1.97
C LEU A 39 21.16 7.30 1.53
N VAL A 40 20.77 8.48 1.06
CA VAL A 40 19.43 8.75 0.54
C VAL A 40 19.14 7.90 -0.71
N LEU A 41 20.11 7.76 -1.61
CA LEU A 41 19.99 6.88 -2.79
C LEU A 41 19.89 5.41 -2.39
N VAL A 42 20.62 4.96 -1.37
CA VAL A 42 20.51 3.61 -0.82
C VAL A 42 19.12 3.39 -0.21
N ALA A 43 18.61 4.34 0.57
CA ALA A 43 17.27 4.25 1.16
C ALA A 43 16.19 4.21 0.06
N PHE A 44 16.32 5.05 -0.97
CA PHE A 44 15.46 5.03 -2.15
C PHE A 44 15.44 3.66 -2.83
N ALA A 45 16.62 3.14 -3.16
CA ALA A 45 16.76 1.84 -3.81
C ALA A 45 16.18 0.72 -2.94
N SER A 46 16.37 0.78 -1.62
CA SER A 46 15.86 -0.20 -0.67
C SER A 46 14.33 -0.24 -0.64
N VAL A 47 13.67 0.94 -0.58
CA VAL A 47 12.20 1.03 -0.67
C VAL A 47 11.71 0.55 -2.03
N LEU A 48 12.37 0.93 -3.12
CA LEU A 48 11.98 0.49 -4.46
C LEU A 48 12.09 -1.04 -4.62
N LEU A 49 13.16 -1.65 -4.12
CA LEU A 49 13.35 -3.11 -4.16
C LEU A 49 12.32 -3.83 -3.29
N HIS A 50 11.98 -3.27 -2.13
CA HIS A 50 10.88 -3.76 -1.28
C HIS A 50 9.55 -3.79 -2.07
N GLU A 51 9.17 -2.68 -2.71
CA GLU A 51 7.95 -2.62 -3.53
C GLU A 51 7.98 -3.55 -4.74
N LEU A 52 9.15 -3.71 -5.36
CA LEU A 52 9.33 -4.66 -6.45
C LEU A 52 9.09 -6.09 -5.96
N GLY A 53 9.45 -6.42 -4.72
CA GLY A 53 9.10 -7.70 -4.09
C GLY A 53 7.59 -7.98 -4.13
N HIS A 54 6.79 -7.02 -3.67
CA HIS A 54 5.33 -7.11 -3.75
C HIS A 54 4.84 -7.26 -5.19
N ALA A 55 5.31 -6.40 -6.10
CA ALA A 55 4.85 -6.37 -7.49
C ALA A 55 5.17 -7.68 -8.24
N LEU A 56 6.35 -8.26 -8.01
CA LEU A 56 6.76 -9.51 -8.65
C LEU A 56 5.93 -10.71 -8.18
N VAL A 57 5.67 -10.82 -6.87
CA VAL A 57 4.81 -11.89 -6.33
C VAL A 57 3.35 -11.70 -6.76
N ALA A 58 2.85 -10.47 -6.75
CA ALA A 58 1.52 -10.14 -7.24
C ALA A 58 1.33 -10.56 -8.71
N ARG A 59 2.30 -10.23 -9.57
CA ARG A 59 2.29 -10.65 -10.98
C ARG A 59 2.30 -12.17 -11.15
N ARG A 60 3.11 -12.89 -10.36
CA ARG A 60 3.14 -14.37 -10.39
C ARG A 60 1.80 -14.99 -9.96
N LEU A 61 1.06 -14.32 -9.07
CA LEU A 61 -0.26 -14.73 -8.62
C LEU A 61 -1.41 -14.21 -9.51
N GLY A 62 -1.08 -13.62 -10.67
CA GLY A 62 -2.05 -13.15 -11.66
C GLY A 62 -2.74 -11.82 -11.31
N VAL A 63 -2.20 -11.06 -10.35
CA VAL A 63 -2.69 -9.72 -10.01
C VAL A 63 -2.02 -8.68 -10.92
N ARG A 64 -2.81 -7.91 -11.66
CA ARG A 64 -2.27 -6.87 -12.55
C ARG A 64 -1.82 -5.64 -11.76
N ILE A 65 -0.61 -5.19 -12.03
CA ILE A 65 -0.01 -3.97 -11.45
C ILE A 65 -0.05 -2.85 -12.50
N LYS A 66 -0.61 -1.70 -12.15
CA LYS A 66 -0.65 -0.49 -12.98
C LYS A 66 0.73 0.17 -13.04
N GLU A 67 1.29 0.43 -11.86
CA GLU A 67 2.53 1.16 -11.65
C GLU A 67 3.06 0.94 -10.23
N ILE A 68 4.34 1.22 -10.01
CA ILE A 68 4.94 1.35 -8.68
C ILE A 68 5.15 2.84 -8.45
N GLU A 69 4.44 3.40 -7.48
CA GLU A 69 4.56 4.81 -7.11
C GLU A 69 5.28 4.98 -5.78
N LEU A 70 6.24 5.91 -5.72
CA LEU A 70 6.90 6.33 -4.49
C LEU A 70 6.35 7.69 -4.05
N HIS A 71 5.88 7.77 -2.80
CA HIS A 71 5.21 8.93 -2.20
C HIS A 71 5.62 9.13 -0.75
N PHE A 72 5.22 10.24 -0.14
CA PHE A 72 5.58 10.61 1.24
C PHE A 72 5.51 9.47 2.28
N PHE A 73 4.54 8.56 2.15
CA PHE A 73 4.35 7.44 3.08
C PHE A 73 5.15 6.18 2.74
N GLY A 74 6.06 6.22 1.76
CA GLY A 74 6.82 5.06 1.28
C GLY A 74 6.56 4.76 -0.20
N GLY A 75 6.57 3.48 -0.57
CA GLY A 75 6.18 3.02 -1.90
C GLY A 75 4.82 2.34 -1.91
N ALA A 76 4.23 2.26 -3.09
CA ALA A 76 2.99 1.53 -3.31
C ALA A 76 2.97 0.91 -4.71
N ALA A 77 2.91 -0.42 -4.77
CA ALA A 77 2.52 -1.13 -5.98
C ALA A 77 0.99 -0.99 -6.21
N LYS A 78 0.60 -0.09 -7.12
CA LYS A 78 -0.79 0.15 -7.48
C LYS A 78 -1.36 -1.03 -8.25
N MET A 79 -2.25 -1.78 -7.60
CA MET A 79 -2.94 -2.91 -8.21
C MET A 79 -4.19 -2.44 -8.97
N LEU A 80 -4.43 -3.06 -10.14
CA LEU A 80 -5.68 -2.91 -10.89
C LEU A 80 -6.75 -3.89 -10.42
N ASP A 81 -6.31 -5.07 -9.96
CA ASP A 81 -7.19 -6.13 -9.50
C ASP A 81 -7.00 -6.42 -8.01
N ALA A 82 -8.08 -6.91 -7.42
CA ALA A 82 -8.07 -7.59 -6.16
C ALA A 82 -7.21 -8.87 -6.16
N PRO A 83 -6.51 -9.18 -5.06
CA PRO A 83 -6.10 -10.56 -4.79
C PRO A 83 -7.33 -11.47 -4.68
N ARG A 84 -7.35 -12.58 -5.44
CA ARG A 84 -8.49 -13.51 -5.49
C ARG A 84 -8.77 -14.24 -4.18
N HIS A 85 -7.73 -14.45 -3.37
CA HIS A 85 -7.82 -15.14 -2.08
C HIS A 85 -6.99 -14.43 -1.02
N PRO A 86 -7.39 -14.48 0.26
CA PRO A 86 -6.59 -13.93 1.35
C PRO A 86 -5.18 -14.48 1.43
N ARG A 87 -4.97 -15.75 1.03
CA ARG A 87 -3.62 -16.34 0.95
C ARG A 87 -2.71 -15.62 -0.04
N HIS A 88 -3.26 -15.11 -1.15
CA HIS A 88 -2.49 -14.30 -2.10
C HIS A 88 -2.13 -12.94 -1.50
N GLU A 89 -3.04 -12.34 -0.73
CA GLU A 89 -2.75 -11.09 -0.01
C GLU A 89 -1.61 -11.27 1.01
N ILE A 90 -1.61 -12.38 1.77
CA ILE A 90 -0.52 -12.73 2.69
C ILE A 90 0.80 -12.87 1.92
N ALA A 91 0.81 -13.67 0.85
CA ALA A 91 2.01 -13.91 0.06
C ALA A 91 2.58 -12.62 -0.55
N ILE A 92 1.70 -11.75 -1.07
CA ILE A 92 2.11 -10.46 -1.62
C ILE A 92 2.66 -9.57 -0.51
N ALA A 93 1.94 -9.38 0.59
CA ALA A 93 2.36 -8.52 1.69
C ALA A 93 3.65 -9.01 2.37
N ALA A 94 3.90 -10.32 2.43
CA ALA A 94 5.16 -10.85 2.97
C ALA A 94 6.36 -10.65 2.02
N ALA A 95 6.13 -10.44 0.73
CA ALA A 95 7.19 -10.39 -0.28
C ALA A 95 8.13 -9.19 -0.11
N GLY A 96 7.61 -8.00 0.20
CA GLY A 96 8.42 -6.81 0.44
C GLY A 96 9.34 -6.97 1.65
N PRO A 97 8.81 -7.30 2.85
CA PRO A 97 9.63 -7.60 4.02
C PRO A 97 10.66 -8.70 3.76
N ALA A 98 10.31 -9.76 3.03
CA ALA A 98 11.27 -10.82 2.67
C ALA A 98 12.45 -10.28 1.84
N VAL A 99 12.19 -9.40 0.86
CA VAL A 99 13.26 -8.73 0.10
C VAL A 99 14.12 -7.86 1.01
N SER A 100 13.50 -7.08 1.90
CA SER A 100 14.22 -6.24 2.85
C SER A 100 15.10 -7.07 3.81
N PHE A 101 14.60 -8.15 4.40
CA PHE A 101 15.42 -9.01 5.26
C PHE A 101 16.54 -9.71 4.50
N ALA A 102 16.29 -10.13 3.25
CA ALA A 102 17.34 -10.70 2.41
C ALA A 102 18.46 -9.68 2.13
N LEU A 103 18.10 -8.45 1.76
CA LEU A 103 19.06 -7.36 1.56
C LEU A 103 19.81 -7.02 2.85
N ALA A 104 19.11 -7.03 3.98
CA ALA A 104 19.70 -6.79 5.30
C ALA A 104 20.76 -7.85 5.63
N GLY A 105 20.39 -9.13 5.52
CA GLY A 105 21.28 -10.25 5.81
C GLY A 105 22.49 -10.30 4.88
N VAL A 106 22.28 -10.21 3.56
CA VAL A 106 23.38 -10.26 2.58
C VAL A 106 24.34 -9.09 2.77
N SER A 107 23.83 -7.87 2.97
CA SER A 107 24.68 -6.69 3.14
C SER A 107 25.44 -6.72 4.45
N TYR A 108 24.82 -7.22 5.53
CA TYR A 108 25.50 -7.41 6.81
C TYR A 108 26.62 -8.44 6.71
N LEU A 109 26.35 -9.60 6.13
CA LEU A 109 27.37 -10.64 5.97
C LEU A 109 28.52 -10.19 5.07
N ALA A 110 28.24 -9.41 4.02
CA ALA A 110 29.26 -8.84 3.17
C ALA A 110 30.05 -7.69 3.83
N SER A 111 29.46 -6.97 4.81
CA SER A 111 30.15 -5.87 5.49
C SER A 111 31.29 -6.36 6.39
N LEU A 112 31.15 -7.55 6.98
CA LEU A 112 32.13 -8.15 7.90
C LEU A 112 33.52 -8.37 7.26
N PRO A 113 33.66 -9.14 6.15
CA PRO A 113 34.97 -9.35 5.54
C PRO A 113 35.50 -8.11 4.81
N LEU A 114 34.62 -7.22 4.33
CA LEU A 114 35.00 -6.04 3.57
C LEU A 114 35.30 -4.81 4.45
N GLY A 115 35.01 -4.87 5.76
CA GLY A 115 35.13 -3.72 6.67
C GLY A 115 34.29 -2.51 6.23
N SER A 116 33.21 -2.73 5.48
CA SER A 116 32.48 -1.66 4.80
C SER A 116 31.33 -1.12 5.66
N GLY A 117 31.54 0.04 6.27
CA GLY A 117 30.47 0.76 6.98
C GLY A 117 29.27 1.09 6.10
N ALA A 118 29.48 1.31 4.80
CA ALA A 118 28.40 1.55 3.84
C ALA A 118 27.47 0.34 3.71
N LEU A 119 28.00 -0.88 3.61
CA LEU A 119 27.20 -2.11 3.59
C LEU A 119 26.50 -2.33 4.93
N GLY A 120 27.13 -1.95 6.05
CA GLY A 120 26.48 -1.91 7.36
C GLY A 120 25.25 -1.00 7.38
N TRP A 121 25.31 0.18 6.77
CA TRP A 121 24.16 1.08 6.62
C TRP A 121 23.08 0.50 5.72
N VAL A 122 23.43 -0.12 4.58
CA VAL A 122 22.46 -0.82 3.72
C VAL A 122 21.73 -1.90 4.53
N ALA A 123 22.47 -2.64 5.35
CA ALA A 123 21.90 -3.69 6.19
C ALA A 123 20.91 -3.13 7.21
N LEU A 124 21.32 -2.09 7.94
CA LEU A 124 20.50 -1.45 8.97
C LEU A 124 19.24 -0.80 8.39
N ILE A 125 19.35 -0.11 7.25
CA ILE A 125 18.19 0.48 6.55
C ILE A 125 17.19 -0.60 6.16
N ASN A 126 17.65 -1.67 5.52
CA ASN A 126 16.75 -2.73 5.06
C ASN A 126 16.14 -3.52 6.23
N LEU A 127 16.91 -3.74 7.30
CA LEU A 127 16.37 -4.32 8.53
C LEU A 127 15.25 -3.44 9.10
N GLY A 128 15.49 -2.12 9.17
CA GLY A 128 14.51 -1.14 9.60
C GLY A 128 13.24 -1.15 8.74
N ILE A 129 13.39 -1.11 7.41
CA ILE A 129 12.25 -1.17 6.46
C ILE A 129 11.45 -2.47 6.65
N GLY A 130 12.12 -3.61 6.78
CA GLY A 130 11.46 -4.91 6.95
C GLY A 130 10.72 -5.02 8.28
N VAL A 131 11.37 -4.67 9.40
CA VAL A 131 10.76 -4.71 10.74
C VAL A 131 9.59 -3.74 10.83
N PHE A 132 9.78 -2.51 10.35
CA PHE A 132 8.74 -1.49 10.38
C PHE A 132 7.51 -1.95 9.59
N ASN A 133 7.69 -2.43 8.36
CA ASN A 133 6.56 -2.90 7.55
C ASN A 133 5.85 -4.14 8.12
N LEU A 134 6.49 -4.93 8.99
CA LEU A 134 5.84 -6.06 9.68
C LEU A 134 5.07 -5.67 10.94
N LEU A 135 5.05 -4.40 11.34
CA LEU A 135 4.21 -3.95 12.45
C LEU A 135 2.72 -4.29 12.17
N PRO A 136 1.96 -4.75 13.18
CA PRO A 136 0.57 -5.18 13.02
C PRO A 136 -0.40 -3.99 12.95
N ALA A 137 -0.08 -3.00 12.12
CA ALA A 137 -0.86 -1.78 11.95
C ALA A 137 -1.17 -1.55 10.47
N LEU A 138 -2.45 -1.41 10.11
CA LEU A 138 -2.80 -0.97 8.76
C LEU A 138 -2.35 0.50 8.57
N PRO A 139 -1.74 0.84 7.43
CA PRO A 139 -1.74 0.10 6.16
C PRO A 139 -0.45 -0.69 5.88
N MET A 140 0.37 -0.94 6.90
CA MET A 140 1.65 -1.65 6.79
C MET A 140 1.42 -3.11 6.43
N ASP A 141 2.44 -3.78 5.88
CA ASP A 141 2.32 -5.16 5.42
C ASP A 141 1.95 -6.15 6.53
N GLY A 142 2.48 -5.99 7.75
CA GLY A 142 2.10 -6.78 8.91
C GLY A 142 0.61 -6.65 9.24
N GLY A 143 0.05 -5.43 9.11
CA GLY A 143 -1.39 -5.19 9.23
C GLY A 143 -2.20 -5.87 8.13
N ARG A 144 -1.69 -5.89 6.89
CA ARG A 144 -2.33 -6.58 5.75
C ARG A 144 -2.26 -8.10 5.90
N ILE A 145 -1.12 -8.64 6.35
CA ILE A 145 -0.95 -10.05 6.69
C ILE A 145 -1.93 -10.45 7.79
N LEU A 146 -2.03 -9.67 8.86
CA LEU A 146 -2.98 -9.90 9.95
C LEU A 146 -4.43 -9.90 9.45
N ARG A 147 -4.83 -8.86 8.71
CA ARG A 147 -6.16 -8.77 8.10
C ARG A 147 -6.46 -9.98 7.23
N ALA A 148 -5.55 -10.33 6.32
CA ALA A 148 -5.74 -11.42 5.38
C ALA A 148 -5.83 -12.78 6.12
N ALA A 149 -4.99 -13.00 7.14
CA ALA A 149 -5.03 -14.20 7.97
C ALA A 149 -6.36 -14.32 8.73
N LEU A 150 -6.86 -13.22 9.32
CA LEU A 150 -8.17 -13.19 9.99
C LEU A 150 -9.31 -13.45 9.00
N SER A 151 -9.23 -12.89 7.79
CA SER A 151 -10.29 -13.02 6.79
C SER A 151 -10.53 -14.46 6.31
N LEU A 152 -9.55 -15.36 6.50
CA LEU A 152 -9.70 -16.80 6.26
C LEU A 152 -10.79 -17.44 7.14
N ARG A 153 -11.12 -16.84 8.29
CA ARG A 153 -12.08 -17.39 9.26
C ARG A 153 -13.36 -16.57 9.40
N MET A 154 -13.30 -15.25 9.24
CA MET A 154 -14.41 -14.34 9.58
C MET A 154 -14.83 -13.39 8.44
N GLY A 155 -14.32 -13.58 7.22
CA GLY A 155 -14.59 -12.70 6.10
C GLY A 155 -13.82 -11.37 6.17
N HIS A 156 -13.85 -10.60 5.08
CA HIS A 156 -12.95 -9.47 4.90
C HIS A 156 -13.26 -8.25 5.78
N LEU A 157 -14.52 -7.84 5.86
CA LEU A 157 -14.90 -6.64 6.63
C LEU A 157 -14.65 -6.83 8.14
N PRO A 158 -15.12 -7.92 8.79
CA PRO A 158 -14.83 -8.15 10.21
C PRO A 158 -13.32 -8.27 10.49
N ALA A 159 -12.57 -8.91 9.58
CA ALA A 159 -11.12 -8.99 9.68
C ALA A 159 -10.44 -7.62 9.59
N THR A 160 -10.93 -6.73 8.72
CA THR A 160 -10.43 -5.36 8.61
C THR A 160 -10.74 -4.55 9.86
N GLU A 161 -11.95 -4.69 10.41
CA GLU A 161 -12.34 -4.03 11.66
C GLU A 161 -11.45 -4.45 12.82
N LEU A 162 -11.17 -5.75 12.95
CA LEU A 162 -10.26 -6.27 13.97
C LEU A 162 -8.81 -5.81 13.74
N ALA A 163 -8.31 -5.87 12.51
CA ALA A 163 -6.95 -5.40 12.18
C ALA A 163 -6.78 -3.89 12.47
N VAL A 164 -7.78 -3.06 12.17
CA VAL A 164 -7.75 -1.63 12.50
C VAL A 164 -7.86 -1.40 14.00
N LYS A 165 -8.61 -2.22 14.74
CA LYS A 165 -8.64 -2.16 16.21
C LYS A 165 -7.24 -2.44 16.79
N VAL A 166 -6.55 -3.48 16.30
CA VAL A 166 -5.17 -3.79 16.69
C VAL A 166 -4.24 -2.62 16.35
N ALA A 167 -4.34 -2.08 15.14
CA ALA A 167 -3.55 -0.92 14.70
C ALA A 167 -3.74 0.30 15.60
N ARG A 168 -4.98 0.56 16.05
CA ARG A 168 -5.31 1.68 16.95
C ARG A 168 -4.74 1.49 18.34
N VAL A 169 -4.82 0.29 18.91
CA VAL A 169 -4.20 -0.03 20.20
C VAL A 169 -2.69 0.18 20.11
N PHE A 170 -2.06 -0.32 19.04
CA PHE A 170 -0.64 -0.11 18.79
C PHE A 170 -0.29 1.38 18.66
N ALA A 171 -1.04 2.14 17.86
CA ALA A 171 -0.84 3.57 17.68
C ALA A 171 -0.98 4.36 18.99
N VAL A 172 -1.97 4.05 19.83
CA VAL A 172 -2.12 4.70 21.15
C VAL A 172 -0.94 4.38 22.05
N GLY A 173 -0.50 3.12 22.13
CA GLY A 173 0.68 2.74 22.90
C GLY A 173 1.94 3.47 22.44
N LEU A 174 2.16 3.52 21.12
CA LEU A 174 3.28 4.24 20.52
C LEU A 174 3.22 5.75 20.79
N GLY A 175 2.02 6.34 20.72
CA GLY A 175 1.79 7.76 20.97
C GLY A 175 2.01 8.14 22.43
N LEU A 176 1.54 7.32 23.38
CA LEU A 176 1.78 7.53 24.80
C LEU A 176 3.27 7.39 25.14
N PHE A 177 3.94 6.36 24.63
CA PHE A 177 5.38 6.20 24.77
C PHE A 177 6.14 7.41 24.20
N GLY A 178 5.74 7.87 23.01
CA GLY A 178 6.29 9.07 22.40
C GLY A 178 6.06 10.33 23.23
N LEU A 179 4.88 10.49 23.82
CA LEU A 179 4.53 11.65 24.63
C LEU A 179 5.32 11.69 25.94
N PHE A 180 5.35 10.59 26.69
CA PHE A 180 6.07 10.52 27.97
C PHE A 180 7.59 10.57 27.80
N GLY A 181 8.11 10.06 26.68
CA GLY A 181 9.53 10.16 26.32
C GLY A 181 9.93 11.45 25.59
N LEU A 182 8.99 12.37 25.35
CA LEU A 182 9.20 13.59 24.54
C LEU A 182 9.72 13.31 23.11
N HIS A 183 9.42 12.13 22.57
CA HIS A 183 9.72 11.72 21.20
C HIS A 183 8.58 12.10 20.26
N LEU A 184 8.51 13.39 19.88
CA LEU A 184 7.43 13.92 19.03
C LEU A 184 7.26 13.18 17.70
N GLN A 185 8.34 12.62 17.15
CA GLN A 185 8.30 11.79 15.94
C GLN A 185 7.44 10.53 16.12
N LEU A 186 7.44 9.92 17.31
CA LEU A 186 6.62 8.74 17.59
C LEU A 186 5.16 9.11 17.77
N VAL A 187 4.88 10.29 18.32
CA VAL A 187 3.52 10.86 18.40
C VAL A 187 2.98 11.13 16.99
N ALA A 188 3.78 11.75 16.13
CA ALA A 188 3.41 12.00 14.74
C ALA A 188 3.14 10.69 13.97
N LEU A 189 4.00 9.68 14.16
CA LEU A 189 3.81 8.34 13.58
C LEU A 189 2.53 7.67 14.11
N ALA A 190 2.26 7.75 15.41
CA ALA A 190 1.03 7.23 16.00
C ALA A 190 -0.23 7.86 15.40
N VAL A 191 -0.26 9.19 15.27
CA VAL A 191 -1.36 9.91 14.61
C VAL A 191 -1.51 9.46 13.17
N LEU A 192 -0.40 9.32 12.45
CA LEU A 192 -0.42 8.86 11.07
C LEU A 192 -1.00 7.45 10.93
N LEU A 193 -0.52 6.49 11.73
CA LEU A 193 -1.05 5.11 11.73
C LEU A 193 -2.54 5.09 12.05
N TRP A 194 -2.99 5.93 12.99
CA TRP A 194 -4.41 6.05 13.32
C TRP A 194 -5.26 6.55 12.15
N VAL A 195 -4.81 7.62 11.48
CA VAL A 195 -5.50 8.23 10.34
C VAL A 195 -5.57 7.24 9.17
N MET A 196 -4.44 6.59 8.85
CA MET A 196 -4.35 5.66 7.74
C MET A 196 -5.18 4.39 7.99
N GLY A 197 -5.06 3.76 9.16
CA GLY A 197 -5.90 2.61 9.52
C GLY A 197 -7.39 2.96 9.49
N SER A 198 -7.77 4.18 9.92
CA SER A 198 -9.16 4.64 9.84
C SER A 198 -9.62 4.92 8.41
N ALA A 199 -8.74 5.36 7.52
CA ALA A 199 -9.05 5.50 6.09
C ALA A 199 -9.27 4.13 5.43
N GLU A 200 -8.44 3.14 5.73
CA GLU A 200 -8.58 1.77 5.25
C GLU A 200 -9.94 1.16 5.65
N LEU A 201 -10.35 1.34 6.92
CA LEU A 201 -11.66 0.86 7.38
C LEU A 201 -12.84 1.54 6.68
N ARG A 202 -12.73 2.84 6.39
CA ARG A 202 -13.77 3.58 5.65
C ARG A 202 -13.94 3.02 4.24
N LEU A 203 -12.83 2.73 3.56
CA LEU A 203 -12.85 2.11 2.23
C LEU A 203 -13.47 0.71 2.27
N ALA A 204 -13.07 -0.14 3.22
CA ALA A 204 -13.62 -1.48 3.36
C ALA A 204 -15.13 -1.48 3.63
N ARG A 205 -15.62 -0.57 4.50
CA ARG A 205 -17.06 -0.42 4.77
C ARG A 205 -17.83 0.11 3.56
N PHE A 206 -17.25 1.03 2.80
CA PHE A 206 -17.83 1.52 1.56
C PHE A 206 -17.96 0.37 0.54
N ALA A 207 -16.87 -0.37 0.31
CA ALA A 207 -16.87 -1.51 -0.62
C ALA A 207 -17.91 -2.57 -0.24
N ALA A 208 -18.02 -2.89 1.05
CA ALA A 208 -19.02 -3.84 1.55
C ALA A 208 -20.47 -3.35 1.31
N ARG A 209 -20.73 -2.06 1.53
CA ARG A 209 -22.05 -1.45 1.26
C ARG A 209 -22.40 -1.39 -0.22
N ALA A 210 -21.40 -1.18 -1.07
CA ALA A 210 -21.54 -1.14 -2.52
C ALA A 210 -21.48 -2.54 -3.17
N SER A 211 -21.40 -3.61 -2.37
CA SER A 211 -21.26 -5.00 -2.83
C SER A 211 -20.11 -5.22 -3.82
N LEU A 212 -19.03 -4.43 -3.67
CA LEU A 212 -17.86 -4.55 -4.52
C LEU A 212 -17.04 -5.78 -4.13
N PRO A 213 -16.40 -6.45 -5.11
CA PRO A 213 -15.57 -7.61 -4.84
C PRO A 213 -14.44 -7.28 -3.84
N PHE A 214 -14.15 -8.24 -2.97
CA PHE A 214 -13.05 -8.17 -2.01
C PHE A 214 -11.70 -8.01 -2.71
N GLY A 215 -10.83 -7.18 -2.14
CA GLY A 215 -9.44 -6.97 -2.57
C GLY A 215 -9.32 -5.83 -3.57
N GLY A 216 -8.22 -5.09 -3.53
CA GLY A 216 -8.03 -3.92 -4.41
C GLY A 216 -8.57 -2.60 -3.86
N TRP A 217 -8.97 -2.55 -2.59
CA TRP A 217 -9.48 -1.34 -1.90
C TRP A 217 -8.71 -1.06 -0.61
N GLY A 218 -7.40 -0.83 -0.75
CA GLY A 218 -6.60 -0.19 0.29
C GLY A 218 -6.11 1.18 -0.18
N LEU A 219 -5.56 1.98 0.74
CA LEU A 219 -4.99 3.30 0.43
C LEU A 219 -3.98 3.29 -0.73
N TRP A 220 -3.40 2.12 -1.02
CA TRP A 220 -2.34 1.90 -1.99
C TRP A 220 -2.80 1.28 -3.31
N SER A 221 -4.06 0.87 -3.43
CA SER A 221 -4.60 0.31 -4.67
C SER A 221 -5.32 1.39 -5.48
N SER A 222 -4.95 1.51 -6.75
CA SER A 222 -5.61 2.43 -7.69
C SER A 222 -6.97 1.94 -8.18
N ALA A 223 -7.48 0.83 -7.63
CA ALA A 223 -8.80 0.34 -7.96
C ALA A 223 -9.82 1.28 -7.32
N TRP A 224 -10.09 2.40 -7.96
CA TRP A 224 -11.49 2.69 -8.26
C TRP A 224 -11.88 1.73 -9.38
N PRO A 225 -13.14 1.30 -9.48
CA PRO A 225 -13.56 0.64 -10.70
C PRO A 225 -13.43 1.72 -11.77
N GLU A 226 -12.34 1.71 -12.52
CA GLU A 226 -12.39 2.25 -13.88
C GLU A 226 -13.59 1.52 -14.48
N PRO A 227 -14.61 2.24 -15.01
CA PRO A 227 -15.81 1.62 -15.54
C PRO A 227 -15.34 0.50 -16.43
N ALA A 228 -15.71 -0.73 -16.03
CA ALA A 228 -15.02 -1.95 -16.43
C ALA A 228 -14.59 -1.85 -17.89
N PHE A 229 -13.31 -2.13 -18.19
CA PHE A 229 -12.97 -2.51 -19.56
C PHE A 229 -13.77 -3.78 -19.85
N ARG A 230 -14.98 -3.58 -20.38
CA ARG A 230 -15.79 -4.60 -21.00
C ARG A 230 -15.08 -4.85 -22.32
N PRO A 231 -14.57 -6.06 -22.61
CA PRO A 231 -14.27 -6.39 -23.99
C PRO A 231 -15.53 -6.08 -24.81
N ALA A 232 -15.36 -5.54 -26.02
CA ALA A 232 -16.50 -5.26 -26.89
C ALA A 232 -17.39 -6.51 -26.93
N PRO A 233 -18.72 -6.37 -26.77
CA PRO A 233 -19.62 -7.51 -26.81
C PRO A 233 -19.32 -8.30 -28.08
N ARG A 234 -19.14 -9.61 -27.96
CA ARG A 234 -19.26 -10.47 -29.15
C ARG A 234 -20.67 -10.26 -29.69
N GLY A 235 -20.83 -10.26 -31.02
CA GLY A 235 -22.04 -9.77 -31.71
C GLY A 235 -23.38 -10.41 -31.32
N ASP A 236 -23.33 -11.37 -30.40
CA ASP A 236 -24.38 -12.27 -29.99
C ASP A 236 -24.75 -12.10 -28.49
N GLU A 237 -24.05 -11.25 -27.72
CA GLU A 237 -24.42 -10.91 -26.34
C GLU A 237 -25.38 -9.69 -26.27
N PRO A 238 -26.49 -9.79 -25.50
CA PRO A 238 -27.39 -8.66 -25.30
C PRO A 238 -26.69 -7.53 -24.52
N ALA A 239 -26.87 -6.29 -24.99
CA ALA A 239 -26.30 -5.11 -24.34
C ALA A 239 -26.80 -5.00 -22.89
N ALA A 240 -25.90 -5.08 -21.92
CA ALA A 240 -26.24 -4.89 -20.51
C ALA A 240 -26.76 -3.45 -20.28
N PRO A 241 -27.76 -3.26 -19.39
CA PRO A 241 -28.34 -1.95 -19.14
C PRO A 241 -27.27 -0.94 -18.73
N GLU A 242 -27.38 0.26 -19.29
CA GLU A 242 -26.45 1.36 -19.06
C GLU A 242 -26.64 1.89 -17.63
N VAL A 243 -25.78 1.46 -16.71
CA VAL A 243 -25.75 1.99 -15.35
C VAL A 243 -24.84 3.21 -15.36
N GLU A 244 -25.44 4.39 -15.43
CA GLU A 244 -24.72 5.66 -15.34
C GLU A 244 -24.13 5.82 -13.93
N TYR A 245 -22.79 5.73 -13.82
CA TYR A 245 -22.07 6.00 -12.58
C TYR A 245 -21.95 7.50 -12.36
N ILE A 246 -22.69 8.04 -11.38
CA ILE A 246 -22.58 9.43 -10.94
C ILE A 246 -21.57 9.50 -9.78
N PRO A 247 -20.36 10.07 -9.98
CA PRO A 247 -19.38 10.21 -8.91
C PRO A 247 -19.87 11.17 -7.82
N PRO A 248 -19.50 10.95 -6.54
CA PRO A 248 -19.88 11.86 -5.46
C PRO A 248 -19.15 13.20 -5.65
N GLY A 249 -19.89 14.22 -6.12
CA GLY A 249 -19.37 15.57 -6.37
C GLY A 249 -20.02 16.34 -7.50
N ARG A 250 -20.87 15.73 -8.34
CA ARG A 250 -21.71 16.46 -9.31
C ARG A 250 -23.12 16.64 -8.76
N THR A 251 -23.32 17.67 -7.93
CA THR A 251 -24.67 18.22 -7.70
C THR A 251 -25.10 18.98 -8.96
N GLY A 252 -25.81 18.28 -9.84
CA GLY A 252 -26.61 18.86 -10.92
C GLY A 252 -28.03 18.35 -10.78
N LEU A 253 -28.96 19.28 -10.57
CA LEU A 253 -30.38 19.06 -10.29
C LEU A 253 -31.05 18.07 -11.26
N ARG A 254 -31.67 17.01 -10.73
CA ARG A 254 -33.03 16.55 -11.08
C ARG A 254 -33.50 15.47 -10.09
N ARG A 255 -34.45 15.85 -9.22
CA ARG A 255 -35.22 14.90 -8.41
C ARG A 255 -36.20 14.16 -9.32
N GLY A 256 -36.04 12.85 -9.46
CA GLY A 256 -37.04 11.94 -10.00
C GLY A 256 -37.00 10.63 -9.20
N PRO A 257 -38.14 9.95 -8.96
CA PRO A 257 -38.15 8.75 -8.14
C PRO A 257 -37.46 7.60 -8.89
N VAL A 258 -36.49 6.96 -8.23
CA VAL A 258 -35.86 5.72 -8.71
C VAL A 258 -36.92 4.61 -8.67
N ARG A 259 -37.51 4.29 -9.82
CA ARG A 259 -38.34 3.08 -9.98
C ARG A 259 -37.42 1.93 -10.34
N VAL A 260 -37.27 0.98 -9.42
CA VAL A 260 -36.64 -0.31 -9.68
C VAL A 260 -37.67 -1.20 -10.34
N PHE A 261 -37.52 -1.48 -11.63
CA PHE A 261 -38.27 -2.54 -12.30
C PHE A 261 -37.42 -3.81 -12.30
N VAL A 262 -37.87 -4.80 -11.51
CA VAL A 262 -37.40 -6.19 -11.62
C VAL A 262 -38.32 -6.87 -12.63
N TYR A 263 -37.79 -7.34 -13.75
CA TYR A 263 -38.49 -8.35 -14.55
C TYR A 263 -37.71 -9.67 -14.46
N ARG A 264 -38.42 -10.69 -13.99
CA ARG A 264 -38.04 -12.11 -14.15
C ARG A 264 -38.35 -12.54 -15.58
N ALA A 265 -37.38 -13.17 -16.22
CA ALA A 265 -37.49 -14.45 -16.92
C ALA A 265 -36.07 -14.95 -17.18
#